data_AF-A0A820Q5F0-F1
#
_entry.id   AF-A0A820Q5F0-F1
#
_cell.length_a   1.000
_cell.length_b   1.000
_cell.length_c   1.000
_cell.angle_alpha   90.00
_cell.angle_beta   90.00
_cell.angle_gamma   90.00
#
_symmetry.space_group_name_H-M   'P 1'
#
loop_
_entity.id
_entity.type
_entity.pdbx_description
1 polymer ?
#
loop_
_entity_poly.entity_id
_entity_poly.type
_entity_poly.pdbx_seq_one_letter_code
_entity_poly.pdbx_strand_id
1 'polypeptide(L)'
;LARKIVLYLERYGFINFGVFKRITNPLGNKKDQPRVIIIGAGIAGIIAARQLQYFGFETIVLEGRNRVGGRIATFRKNGYTADLGAMVVTGLG
;
A
#
# COMPACT_ATOMS: atom_id res chain seq x y z
N LEU A 1 -11.55 18.08 -19.61
CA LEU A 1 -10.14 17.69 -19.78
C LEU A 1 -9.44 17.41 -18.43
N ALA A 2 -9.39 18.38 -17.52
CA ALA A 2 -8.71 18.27 -16.21
C ALA A 2 -9.07 17.01 -15.40
N ARG A 3 -10.35 16.66 -15.27
CA ARG A 3 -10.79 15.45 -14.55
C ARG A 3 -10.17 14.16 -15.07
N LYS A 4 -9.99 14.02 -16.39
CA LYS A 4 -9.38 12.82 -16.99
C LYS A 4 -7.90 12.72 -16.63
N ILE A 5 -7.20 13.85 -16.58
CA ILE A 5 -5.79 13.92 -16.18
C ILE A 5 -5.64 13.54 -14.71
N VAL A 6 -6.48 14.09 -13.82
CA VAL A 6 -6.45 13.74 -12.39
C VAL A 6 -6.67 12.25 -12.19
N LEU A 7 -7.71 11.68 -12.83
CA LEU A 7 -7.99 10.24 -12.74
C LEU A 7 -6.83 9.38 -13.28
N TYR A 8 -6.14 9.84 -14.32
CA TYR A 8 -4.95 9.16 -14.83
C TYR A 8 -3.80 9.20 -13.80
N LEU A 9 -3.48 10.38 -13.27
CA LEU A 9 -2.40 10.55 -12.30
C LEU A 9 -2.67 9.75 -11.01
N GLU A 10 -3.92 9.72 -10.55
CA GLU A 10 -4.33 8.88 -9.42
C GLU A 10 -4.20 7.39 -9.73
N ARG A 11 -4.75 6.94 -10.88
CA ARG A 11 -4.78 5.53 -11.27
C ARG A 11 -3.38 4.92 -11.34
N TYR A 12 -2.41 5.67 -11.85
CA TYR A 12 -1.03 5.22 -12.01
C TYR A 12 -0.13 5.59 -10.81
N GLY A 13 -0.68 6.18 -9.75
CA GLY A 13 0.04 6.43 -8.51
C GLY A 13 1.08 7.56 -8.61
N PHE A 14 0.90 8.52 -9.53
CA PHE A 14 1.70 9.75 -9.56
C PHE A 14 1.27 10.74 -8.47
N ILE A 15 0.00 10.69 -8.09
CA ILE A 15 -0.58 11.45 -6.97
C ILE A 15 -1.45 10.53 -6.11
N ASN A 16 -1.83 10.96 -4.91
CA ASN A 16 -2.72 10.22 -4.01
C ASN A 16 -2.26 8.76 -3.78
N PHE A 17 -0.95 8.57 -3.61
CA PHE A 17 -0.32 7.29 -3.30
C PHE A 17 0.45 7.37 -1.97
N GLY A 18 0.80 6.21 -1.41
CA GLY A 18 1.52 6.14 -0.13
C GLY A 18 0.59 6.41 1.07
N VAL A 19 1.14 6.99 2.15
CA VAL A 19 0.41 7.20 3.41
C VAL A 19 -0.07 8.66 3.51
N PHE A 20 -1.35 8.89 3.23
CA PHE A 20 -1.97 10.21 3.26
C PHE A 20 -3.33 10.19 3.98
N LYS A 21 -3.73 11.34 4.52
CA LYS A 21 -5.08 11.55 5.07
C LYS A 21 -6.07 11.65 3.92
N ARG A 22 -7.11 10.82 3.95
CA ARG A 22 -8.14 10.83 2.92
C ARG A 22 -9.14 11.95 3.21
N ILE A 23 -9.36 12.83 2.22
CA ILE A 23 -10.29 13.96 2.32
C ILE A 23 -11.66 13.60 1.72
N THR A 24 -11.68 12.66 0.77
CA THR A 24 -12.88 12.22 0.04
C THR A 24 -13.15 10.73 0.24
N ASN A 25 -14.35 10.26 -0.08
CA ASN A 25 -14.63 8.82 -0.09
C ASN A 25 -13.84 8.10 -1.20
N PRO A 26 -13.55 6.79 -1.04
CA PRO A 26 -12.91 5.99 -2.10
C PRO A 26 -13.60 6.18 -3.44
N LEU A 27 -12.79 6.23 -4.50
CA LEU A 27 -13.28 6.31 -5.87
C LEU A 27 -13.99 5.00 -6.21
N GLY A 28 -15.29 5.03 -6.46
CA GLY A 28 -16.06 3.88 -6.94
C GLY A 28 -17.01 3.27 -5.92
N ASN A 29 -18.04 2.60 -6.45
CA ASN A 29 -19.05 1.92 -5.65
C ASN A 29 -18.55 0.52 -5.29
N LYS A 30 -18.43 0.20 -3.99
CA LYS A 30 -17.89 -1.10 -3.52
C LYS A 30 -18.64 -2.31 -4.10
N LYS A 31 -19.92 -2.17 -4.42
CA LYS A 31 -20.77 -3.27 -4.95
C LYS A 31 -20.41 -3.72 -6.37
N ASP A 32 -19.72 -2.88 -7.15
CA ASP A 32 -19.46 -3.13 -8.57
C ASP A 32 -18.04 -3.63 -8.85
N GLN A 33 -17.18 -3.68 -7.82
CA GLN A 33 -15.77 -4.08 -7.97
C GLN A 33 -15.56 -5.55 -7.56
N PRO A 34 -14.73 -6.30 -8.31
CA PRO A 34 -14.37 -7.65 -7.90
C PRO A 34 -13.54 -7.64 -6.61
N ARG A 35 -13.62 -8.73 -5.84
CA ARG A 35 -12.78 -8.94 -4.67
C ARG A 35 -11.38 -9.35 -5.12
N VAL A 36 -10.34 -8.79 -4.50
CA VAL A 36 -8.94 -9.06 -4.86
C VAL A 36 -8.21 -9.72 -3.70
N ILE A 37 -7.63 -10.89 -3.95
CA ILE A 37 -6.73 -11.57 -3.02
C ILE A 37 -5.29 -11.22 -3.38
N ILE A 38 -4.51 -10.78 -2.40
CA ILE A 38 -3.10 -10.41 -2.53
C ILE A 38 -2.28 -11.38 -1.68
N ILE A 39 -1.35 -12.09 -2.32
CA ILE A 39 -0.47 -13.06 -1.67
C ILE A 39 0.84 -12.37 -1.30
N GLY A 40 1.13 -12.30 -0.01
CA GLY A 40 2.29 -11.66 0.60
C GLY A 40 2.00 -10.24 1.11
N ALA A 41 2.24 -10.00 2.41
CA ALA A 41 2.19 -8.70 3.08
C ALA A 41 3.58 -8.05 3.19
N GLY A 42 4.40 -8.17 2.15
CA GLY A 42 5.58 -7.32 1.95
C GLY A 42 5.21 -5.91 1.48
N ILE A 43 6.21 -5.04 1.28
CA ILE A 43 5.97 -3.65 0.83
C ILE A 43 5.11 -3.58 -0.45
N ALA A 44 5.40 -4.42 -1.45
CA ALA A 44 4.65 -4.44 -2.70
C ALA A 44 3.17 -4.82 -2.48
N GLY A 45 2.90 -5.87 -1.70
CA GLY A 45 1.54 -6.33 -1.43
C GLY A 45 0.73 -5.35 -0.60
N ILE A 46 1.33 -4.74 0.43
CA ILE A 46 0.67 -3.72 1.25
C ILE A 46 0.33 -2.47 0.42
N ILE A 47 1.25 -2.00 -0.42
CA ILE A 47 0.99 -0.84 -1.30
C ILE A 47 -0.10 -1.17 -2.31
N ALA A 48 -0.08 -2.34 -2.94
CA ALA A 48 -1.14 -2.78 -3.84
C ALA A 48 -2.50 -2.84 -3.12
N ALA A 49 -2.56 -3.44 -1.93
CA ALA A 49 -3.77 -3.53 -1.12
C ALA A 49 -4.32 -2.14 -0.79
N ARG A 50 -3.45 -1.21 -0.38
CA ARG A 50 -3.81 0.16 -0.04
C ARG A 50 -4.36 0.94 -1.24
N GLN A 51 -3.72 0.84 -2.40
CA GLN A 51 -4.17 1.52 -3.62
C GLN A 51 -5.49 0.93 -4.13
N LEU A 52 -5.65 -0.40 -4.12
CA LEU A 52 -6.91 -1.03 -4.51
C LEU A 52 -8.07 -0.66 -3.57
N GLN A 53 -7.85 -0.64 -2.26
CA GLN A 53 -8.85 -0.14 -1.31
C GLN A 53 -9.17 1.35 -1.50
N TYR A 54 -8.19 2.15 -1.94
CA TYR A 54 -8.41 3.54 -2.32
C TYR A 54 -9.32 3.68 -3.55
N PHE A 55 -9.17 2.77 -4.52
CA PHE A 55 -10.06 2.65 -5.69
C PHE A 55 -11.34 1.85 -5.44
N GLY A 56 -11.71 1.63 -4.17
CA GLY A 56 -13.00 1.03 -3.81
C GLY A 56 -13.09 -0.50 -3.91
N PHE A 57 -11.99 -1.20 -4.23
CA PHE A 57 -11.97 -2.66 -4.23
C PHE A 57 -11.99 -3.22 -2.81
N GLU A 58 -12.68 -4.34 -2.61
CA GLU A 58 -12.50 -5.17 -1.42
C GLU A 58 -11.22 -6.00 -1.59
N THR A 59 -10.30 -5.92 -0.62
CA THR A 59 -9.03 -6.64 -0.69
C THR A 59 -8.81 -7.53 0.52
N ILE A 60 -8.25 -8.71 0.27
CA ILE A 60 -7.80 -9.66 1.30
C ILE A 60 -6.31 -9.88 1.09
N VAL A 61 -5.50 -9.73 2.14
CA VAL A 61 -4.06 -9.98 2.10
C VAL A 61 -3.75 -11.25 2.88
N LEU A 62 -3.08 -12.20 2.24
CA LEU A 62 -2.64 -13.46 2.84
C LEU A 62 -1.12 -13.44 2.99
N GLU A 63 -0.60 -13.54 4.21
CA GLU A 63 0.85 -13.57 4.50
C GLU A 63 1.22 -14.92 5.12
N GLY A 64 2.31 -15.51 4.62
CA GLY A 64 2.78 -16.81 5.10
C GLY A 64 3.49 -16.76 6.45
N ARG A 65 3.95 -15.58 6.89
CA ARG A 65 4.60 -15.37 8.18
C ARG A 65 3.64 -14.86 9.25
N ASN A 66 4.04 -14.96 10.50
CA ASN A 66 3.36 -14.35 11.65
C ASN A 66 3.54 -12.81 11.75
N ARG A 67 4.10 -12.17 10.72
CA ARG A 67 4.35 -10.74 10.68
C ARG A 67 4.27 -10.22 9.25
N VAL A 68 3.90 -8.95 9.13
CA VAL A 68 3.95 -8.21 7.86
C VAL A 68 5.38 -7.70 7.58
N GLY A 69 5.54 -7.00 6.45
CA GLY A 69 6.77 -6.31 6.05
C GLY A 69 7.67 -7.15 5.13
N GLY A 70 7.56 -8.49 5.19
CA GLY A 70 8.37 -9.39 4.37
C GLY A 70 9.87 -9.19 4.62
N ARG A 71 10.59 -8.68 3.61
CA ARG A 71 12.03 -8.33 3.69
C ARG A 71 12.31 -7.03 4.46
N ILE A 72 11.29 -6.26 4.82
CA ILE A 72 11.40 -5.18 5.81
C ILE A 72 11.10 -5.82 7.17
N ALA A 73 12.11 -5.97 8.01
CA ALA A 73 12.00 -6.68 9.27
C ALA A 73 12.82 -5.95 10.33
N THR A 74 12.15 -5.52 11.40
CA THR A 74 12.76 -4.76 12.48
C THR A 74 12.78 -5.61 13.76
N PHE A 75 13.96 -5.83 14.32
CA PHE A 75 14.14 -6.38 15.64
C PHE A 75 14.02 -5.28 16.70
N ARG A 76 13.21 -5.51 17.74
CA ARG A 76 13.01 -4.58 18.85
C ARG A 76 13.15 -5.32 20.18
N LYS A 77 14.09 -4.90 21.04
CA LYS A 77 14.30 -5.50 22.37
C LYS A 77 14.95 -4.51 23.32
N ASN A 78 14.43 -4.38 24.54
CA ASN A 78 15.00 -3.55 25.62
C ASN A 78 15.29 -2.10 25.20
N GLY A 79 14.38 -1.47 24.43
CA GLY A 79 14.57 -0.11 23.91
C GLY A 79 15.48 -0.02 22.68
N TYR A 80 16.20 -1.09 22.32
CA TYR A 80 17.00 -1.15 21.10
C TYR A 80 16.15 -1.54 19.90
N THR A 81 16.45 -0.93 18.76
CA THR A 81 15.83 -1.21 17.47
C THR A 81 16.91 -1.41 16.41
N ALA A 82 16.84 -2.51 15.67
CA ALA A 82 17.75 -2.80 14.56
C ALA A 82 16.98 -3.43 13.40
N ASP A 83 17.21 -2.98 12.18
CA ASP A 83 16.63 -3.58 10.99
C ASP A 83 17.46 -4.78 10.53
N LEU A 84 16.80 -5.91 10.35
CA LEU A 84 17.35 -7.17 9.84
C LEU A 84 17.20 -7.27 8.31
N GLY A 85 16.66 -6.23 7.69
CA GLY A 85 16.29 -6.21 6.28
C GLY A 85 16.58 -4.85 5.66
N ALA A 86 15.63 -4.32 4.87
CA ALA A 86 15.80 -3.00 4.28
C ALA A 86 15.80 -1.90 5.37
N MET A 87 16.85 -1.10 5.39
CA MET A 87 17.04 0.05 6.30
C MET A 87 17.47 1.32 5.56
N VAL A 88 18.19 1.16 4.44
CA VAL A 88 18.78 2.27 3.67
C VAL A 88 17.86 2.64 2.52
N VAL A 89 17.61 3.95 2.35
CA VAL A 89 16.99 4.51 1.16
C VAL A 89 18.10 5.03 0.25
N THR A 90 18.23 4.44 -0.93
CA THR A 90 19.26 4.83 -1.90
C THR A 90 18.72 5.92 -2.83
N GLY A 91 19.18 7.15 -2.59
CA GLY A 91 18.77 8.32 -3.36
C GLY A 91 17.54 9.01 -2.77
N LEU A 92 17.60 10.34 -2.68
CA LEU A 92 16.48 11.22 -2.36
C LEU A 92 16.33 12.35 -3.40
N GLY A 93 17.10 12.25 -4.48
CA GLY A 93 17.30 13.21 -5.56
C GLY A 93 18.38 12.67 -6.48
#